data_AF-A0A937TBW4-F1
#
_entry.id   AF-A0A937TBW4-F1
#
_cell.length_a   1.000
_cell.length_b   1.000
_cell.length_c   1.000
_cell.angle_alpha   90.00
_cell.angle_beta   90.00
_cell.angle_gamma   90.00
#
_symmetry.space_group_name_H-M   'P 1'
#
loop_
_entity.id
_entity.type
_entity.pdbx_description
1 polymer ?
#
loop_
_entity_poly.entity_id
_entity_poly.type
_entity_poly.pdbx_seq_one_letter_code
_entity_poly.pdbx_strand_id
1 'polypeptide(L)'
;MNEQSSWMPSWIDGTLYPDTEPPEALETLADRVDFVARLCAAWDFGLLPYPATVAEIRRPGWREAVEICRLLTSPTYHLLRTWHGLEPLPYLGARLAYIEEDPNLKYV
;
A
#
# COMPACT_ATOMS: atom_id res chain seq x y z
N MET A 1 17.89 20.35 26.94
CA MET A 1 16.93 20.93 25.98
C MET A 1 16.42 19.76 25.16
N ASN A 2 15.12 19.48 25.25
CA ASN A 2 14.49 18.22 24.89
C ASN A 2 14.56 17.92 23.38
N GLU A 3 15.06 16.74 23.00
CA GLU A 3 14.68 16.07 21.76
C GLU A 3 13.99 14.76 22.16
N GLN A 4 12.69 14.87 22.41
CA GLN A 4 11.83 13.71 22.55
C GLN A 4 11.69 13.12 21.15
N SER A 5 12.44 12.06 20.86
CA SER A 5 12.13 11.17 19.74
C SER A 5 10.79 10.51 20.03
N SER A 6 9.72 11.15 19.56
CA SER A 6 8.37 10.60 19.49
C SER A 6 8.41 9.39 18.57
N TRP A 7 8.18 8.21 19.13
CA TRP A 7 8.21 6.95 18.41
C TRP A 7 7.02 6.91 17.44
N MET A 8 7.27 7.12 16.15
CA MET A 8 6.32 6.70 15.10
C MET A 8 5.93 5.23 15.38
N PRO A 9 4.66 4.83 15.23
CA PRO A 9 4.31 3.42 15.27
C PRO A 9 5.22 2.68 14.31
N SER A 10 5.91 1.63 14.79
CA SER A 10 7.03 1.00 14.08
C SER A 10 6.71 0.44 12.68
N TRP A 11 5.46 0.52 12.25
CA TRP A 11 4.95 0.05 10.97
C TRP A 11 4.47 1.16 10.03
N ILE A 12 4.21 2.39 10.51
CA ILE A 12 3.85 3.51 9.62
C ILE A 12 5.13 3.94 8.91
N ASP A 13 5.17 3.69 7.61
CA ASP A 13 6.28 4.09 6.77
C ASP A 13 6.21 5.60 6.49
N GLY A 14 7.02 6.38 7.22
CA GLY A 14 7.07 7.83 7.07
C GLY A 14 7.48 8.30 5.67
N THR A 15 8.15 7.45 4.88
CA THR A 15 8.55 7.82 3.50
C THR A 15 7.36 7.97 2.55
N LEU A 16 6.18 7.48 2.95
CA LEU A 16 4.92 7.64 2.22
C LEU A 16 4.34 9.07 2.31
N TYR A 17 4.92 9.93 3.14
CA TYR A 17 4.48 11.30 3.38
C TYR A 17 5.60 12.31 3.03
N PRO A 18 6.00 12.42 1.74
CA PRO A 18 7.06 13.36 1.34
C PRO A 18 6.61 14.84 1.38
N ASP A 19 5.30 15.07 1.39
CA ASP A 19 4.63 16.36 1.27
C ASP A 19 4.06 16.89 2.59
N THR A 20 4.04 16.06 3.65
CA THR A 20 3.44 16.38 4.94
C THR A 20 4.15 15.63 6.06
N GLU A 21 3.98 16.08 7.30
CA GLU A 21 4.44 15.29 8.45
C GLU A 21 3.69 13.95 8.49
N PRO A 22 4.39 12.80 8.68
CA PRO A 22 3.75 11.51 8.86
C PRO A 22 2.81 11.51 10.08
N PRO A 23 1.63 10.88 9.99
CA PRO A 23 0.71 10.80 11.11
C PRO A 23 1.24 9.87 12.21
N GLU A 24 1.00 10.24 13.47
CA GLU A 24 1.33 9.38 14.62
C GLU A 24 0.36 8.19 14.75
N ALA A 25 -0.86 8.30 14.21
CA ALA A 25 -1.87 7.24 14.22
C ALA A 25 -2.83 7.36 13.02
N LEU A 26 -3.42 6.23 12.61
CA LEU A 26 -4.47 6.17 11.58
C LEU A 26 -5.81 5.77 12.22
N GLU A 27 -6.46 6.75 12.85
CA GLU A 27 -7.65 6.51 13.68
C GLU A 27 -8.92 6.37 12.84
N THR A 28 -9.00 7.11 11.73
CA THR A 28 -10.19 7.14 10.88
C THR A 28 -10.06 6.22 9.68
N LEU A 29 -11.22 5.88 9.09
CA LEU A 29 -11.25 5.17 7.82
C LEU A 29 -10.59 5.98 6.70
N ALA A 30 -10.73 7.31 6.71
CA ALA A 30 -10.11 8.19 5.74
C ALA A 30 -8.58 8.12 5.82
N ASP A 31 -8.00 8.12 7.03
CA ASP A 31 -6.56 8.00 7.23
C ASP A 31 -6.02 6.68 6.67
N ARG A 32 -6.76 5.58 6.88
CA ARG A 32 -6.38 4.26 6.35
C ARG A 32 -6.49 4.19 4.83
N VAL A 33 -7.51 4.82 4.25
CA VAL A 33 -7.66 4.89 2.79
C VAL A 33 -6.55 5.72 2.16
N ASP A 34 -6.20 6.86 2.75
CA ASP A 34 -5.06 7.69 2.32
C ASP A 34 -3.74 6.90 2.42
N PHE A 35 -3.51 6.23 3.55
CA PHE A 35 -2.33 5.38 3.72
C PHE A 35 -2.24 4.27 2.67
N VAL A 36 -3.35 3.55 2.40
CA VAL A 36 -3.40 2.53 1.33
C VAL A 36 -3.06 3.15 -0.02
N ALA A 37 -3.59 4.34 -0.33
CA ALA A 37 -3.34 5.00 -1.60
C ALA A 37 -1.86 5.39 -1.76
N ARG A 38 -1.25 5.95 -0.71
CA ARG A 38 0.18 6.30 -0.69
C ARG A 38 1.07 5.06 -0.77
N LEU A 39 0.73 4.00 -0.03
CA LEU A 39 1.43 2.72 -0.09
C LEU A 39 1.40 2.13 -1.51
N CYS A 40 0.23 2.11 -2.15
CA CYS A 40 0.08 1.63 -3.53
C CYS A 40 0.91 2.49 -4.49
N ALA A 41 0.84 3.81 -4.37
CA ALA A 41 1.61 4.72 -5.21
C ALA A 41 3.13 4.57 -5.02
N ALA A 42 3.63 4.31 -3.81
CA ALA A 42 5.05 4.07 -3.59
C ALA A 42 5.48 2.72 -4.18
N TRP A 43 4.71 1.66 -3.90
CA TRP A 43 5.08 0.30 -4.25
C TRP A 43 4.95 0.02 -5.75
N ASP A 44 3.96 0.59 -6.42
CA ASP A 44 3.81 0.50 -7.88
C ASP A 44 5.01 1.09 -8.65
N PHE A 45 5.76 2.00 -8.02
CA PHE A 45 6.95 2.63 -8.60
C PHE A 45 8.27 2.12 -8.00
N GLY A 46 8.24 0.96 -7.33
CA GLY A 46 9.44 0.24 -6.91
C GLY A 46 9.97 0.60 -5.53
N LEU A 47 9.25 1.40 -4.74
CA LEU A 47 9.58 1.65 -3.34
C LEU A 47 8.94 0.55 -2.48
N LEU A 48 9.75 -0.40 -2.03
CA LEU A 48 9.26 -1.54 -1.26
C LEU A 48 8.89 -1.13 0.19
N PRO A 49 7.71 -1.52 0.69
CA PRO A 49 7.34 -1.25 2.07
C PRO A 49 8.16 -2.07 3.06
N TYR A 50 8.28 -1.56 4.29
CA TYR A 50 8.91 -2.32 5.37
C TYR A 50 8.13 -3.61 5.69
N PRO A 51 8.81 -4.67 6.16
CA PRO A 51 8.14 -5.90 6.60
C PRO A 51 7.05 -5.67 7.66
N ALA A 52 7.26 -4.70 8.57
CA ALA A 52 6.27 -4.33 9.58
C ALA A 52 5.00 -3.73 8.96
N THR A 53 5.15 -2.87 7.95
CA THR A 53 4.05 -2.29 7.17
C THR A 53 3.24 -3.38 6.46
N VAL A 54 3.93 -4.35 5.83
CA VAL A 54 3.28 -5.50 5.19
C VAL A 54 2.53 -6.38 6.20
N ALA A 55 3.12 -6.62 7.38
CA ALA A 55 2.46 -7.39 8.43
C ALA A 55 1.19 -6.68 8.94
N GLU A 56 1.24 -5.36 9.11
CA GLU A 56 0.11 -4.57 9.56
C GLU A 56 -1.02 -4.53 8.52
N ILE A 57 -0.70 -4.19 7.26
CA ILE A 57 -1.73 -4.01 6.21
C ILE A 57 -2.50 -5.30 5.94
N ARG A 58 -1.90 -6.48 6.18
CA ARG A 58 -2.56 -7.78 6.01
C ARG A 58 -3.61 -8.08 7.10
N ARG A 59 -3.66 -7.32 8.19
CA ARG A 59 -4.62 -7.57 9.27
C ARG A 59 -6.06 -7.33 8.79
N PRO A 60 -7.05 -8.09 9.31
CA PRO A 60 -8.44 -7.96 8.86
C PRO A 60 -9.05 -6.55 8.95
N GLY A 61 -8.59 -5.73 9.89
CA GLY A 61 -9.06 -4.35 10.10
C GLY A 61 -8.79 -3.38 8.93
N TRP A 62 -8.00 -3.80 7.95
CA TRP A 62 -7.69 -3.02 6.74
C TRP A 62 -8.58 -3.34 5.56
N ARG A 63 -9.37 -4.43 5.62
CA ARG A 63 -10.20 -4.89 4.49
C ARG A 63 -11.12 -3.79 3.96
N GLU A 64 -11.77 -3.03 4.84
CA GLU A 64 -12.70 -1.96 4.46
C GLU A 64 -11.98 -0.82 3.71
N ALA A 65 -10.83 -0.38 4.22
CA ALA A 65 -10.02 0.65 3.58
C ALA A 65 -9.56 0.20 2.18
N VAL A 66 -9.10 -1.05 2.06
CA VAL A 66 -8.71 -1.65 0.77
C VAL A 66 -9.92 -1.77 -0.17
N GLU A 67 -11.12 -2.10 0.33
CA GLU A 67 -12.29 -2.23 -0.53
C GLU A 67 -12.74 -0.89 -1.14
N ILE A 68 -12.66 0.19 -0.36
CA ILE A 68 -13.11 1.53 -0.74
C ILE A 68 -12.09 2.26 -1.61
N CYS A 69 -10.79 1.99 -1.45
CA CYS A 69 -9.71 2.71 -2.14
C CYS A 69 -9.82 2.71 -3.67
N ARG A 70 -10.31 1.62 -4.28
CA ARG A 70 -10.69 1.55 -5.71
C ARG A 70 -9.62 2.02 -6.71
N LEU A 71 -8.33 1.84 -6.42
CA LEU A 71 -7.22 2.16 -7.32
C LEU A 71 -7.05 1.11 -8.43
N LEU A 72 -7.99 1.09 -9.38
CA LEU A 72 -8.09 0.02 -10.40
C LEU A 72 -6.88 -0.06 -11.36
N THR A 73 -6.05 0.97 -11.42
CA THR A 73 -4.82 1.04 -12.21
C THR A 73 -3.57 0.64 -11.42
N SER A 74 -3.69 0.31 -10.13
CA SER A 74 -2.56 -0.03 -9.26
C SER A 74 -2.41 -1.56 -9.13
N PRO A 75 -1.31 -2.17 -9.61
CA PRO A 75 -1.07 -3.59 -9.38
C PRO A 75 -0.96 -3.93 -7.88
N THR A 76 -0.38 -3.04 -7.07
CA THR A 76 -0.32 -3.21 -5.61
C THR A 76 -1.72 -3.27 -4.99
N TYR A 77 -2.64 -2.40 -5.41
CA TYR A 77 -4.02 -2.45 -4.93
C TYR A 77 -4.68 -3.81 -5.21
N HIS A 78 -4.48 -4.38 -6.40
CA HIS A 78 -5.03 -5.71 -6.72
C HIS A 78 -4.40 -6.81 -5.85
N LEU A 79 -3.11 -6.73 -5.55
CA LEU A 79 -2.46 -7.63 -4.58
C LEU A 79 -3.09 -7.51 -3.19
N LEU A 80 -3.32 -6.29 -2.70
CA LEU A 80 -3.97 -6.06 -1.40
C LEU A 80 -5.39 -6.65 -1.39
N ARG A 81 -6.16 -6.50 -2.47
CA ARG A 81 -7.48 -7.14 -2.60
C ARG A 81 -7.39 -8.66 -2.44
N THR A 82 -6.40 -9.29 -3.09
CA THR A 82 -6.16 -10.73 -2.97
C THR A 82 -5.83 -11.12 -1.53
N TRP A 83 -4.96 -10.39 -0.85
CA TRP A 83 -4.62 -10.66 0.56
C TRP A 83 -5.82 -10.59 1.49
N HIS A 84 -6.77 -9.71 1.22
CA HIS A 84 -7.99 -9.58 2.01
C HIS A 84 -9.13 -10.48 1.57
N GLY A 85 -8.99 -11.27 0.50
CA GLY A 85 -10.06 -12.10 -0.05
C GLY A 85 -11.24 -11.26 -0.54
N LEU A 86 -10.95 -10.10 -1.14
CA LEU A 86 -11.95 -9.26 -1.80
C LEU A 86 -12.17 -9.75 -3.22
N GLU A 87 -13.38 -9.55 -3.75
CA GLU A 87 -13.71 -9.91 -5.14
C GLU A 87 -12.69 -9.27 -6.12
N PRO A 88 -12.13 -10.03 -7.07
CA PRO A 88 -11.26 -9.47 -8.09
C PRO A 88 -11.97 -8.38 -8.88
N LEU A 89 -11.24 -7.32 -9.23
CA LEU A 89 -11.74 -6.23 -10.07
C LEU A 89 -10.91 -6.15 -11.35
N PRO A 90 -11.49 -5.62 -12.45
CA PRO A 90 -10.71 -5.42 -13.67
C PRO A 90 -9.58 -4.41 -13.42
N TYR A 91 -8.37 -4.78 -13.86
CA TYR A 91 -7.25 -3.85 -13.93
C TYR A 91 -7.46 -2.90 -15.11
N LEU A 92 -7.46 -1.59 -14.84
CA LEU A 92 -7.68 -0.55 -15.85
C LEU A 92 -6.40 0.14 -16.31
N GLY A 93 -5.24 -0.29 -15.81
CA GLY A 93 -3.95 0.26 -16.24
C GLY A 93 -3.52 -0.29 -17.60
N ALA A 94 -2.53 0.38 -18.22
CA ALA A 94 -1.90 -0.14 -19.42
C ALA A 94 -1.17 -1.45 -19.09
N ARG A 95 -1.50 -2.51 -19.83
CA ARG A 95 -0.70 -3.74 -19.83
C ARG A 95 0.39 -3.56 -20.86
N LEU A 96 1.61 -3.39 -20.38
CA LEU A 96 2.77 -3.18 -21.24
C LEU A 96 3.23 -4.55 -21.75
N ALA A 97 3.11 -4.79 -23.05
CA ALA A 97 3.41 -6.09 -23.67
C ALA A 97 4.80 -6.62 -23.28
N TYR A 98 5.80 -5.75 -23.15
CA TYR A 98 7.15 -6.14 -22.75
C TYR A 98 7.25 -6.72 -21.33
N ILE A 99 6.32 -6.38 -20.43
CA ILE A 99 6.24 -6.98 -19.09
C ILE A 99 5.56 -8.35 -19.19
N GLU A 100 4.45 -8.46 -19.92
CA GLU A 100 3.72 -9.72 -20.10
C GLU A 100 4.56 -10.80 -20.80
N GLU A 101 5.44 -10.35 -21.69
CA GLU A 101 6.33 -11.19 -22.48
C GLU A 101 7.71 -11.37 -21.81
N ASP A 102 7.93 -10.84 -20.60
CA ASP A 102 9.21 -10.94 -19.91
C ASP A 102 9.52 -12.43 -19.61
N PRO A 103 10.60 -13.01 -20.16
CA PRO A 103 10.94 -14.42 -19.95
C PRO A 103 11.27 -14.76 -18.50
N ASN A 104 11.49 -13.77 -17.63
CA ASN A 104 11.70 -13.97 -16.20
C ASN A 104 10.40 -14.25 -15.44
N LEU A 105 9.22 -13.96 -16.02
CA LEU A 105 7.93 -14.30 -15.39
C LEU A 105 7.74 -15.80 -15.15
N LYS A 106 8.53 -16.66 -15.78
CA LYS A 106 8.52 -18.12 -15.54
C LYS A 106 9.08 -18.54 -14.17
N TYR A 107 9.64 -17.60 -13.40
CA TYR A 107 10.29 -17.86 -12.11
C TYR A 107 9.52 -17.29 -10.91
N VAL A 108 8.38 -16.65 -11.13
CA VAL A 108 7.52 -16.05 -10.09
C VAL A 108 6.22 -16.84 -9.91
#